data_AF-A0A947SIR1-F1
#
_entry.id   AF-A0A947SIR1-F1
#
_cell.length_a   1.000
_cell.length_b   1.000
_cell.length_c   1.000
_cell.angle_alpha   90.00
_cell.angle_beta   90.00
_cell.angle_gamma   90.00
#
_symmetry.space_group_name_H-M   'P 1'
#
loop_
_entity.id
_entity.type
_entity.pdbx_description
1 polymer ?
#
loop_
_entity_poly.entity_id
_entity_poly.type
_entity_poly.pdbx_seq_one_letter_code
_entity_poly.pdbx_strand_id
1 'polypeptide(L)'
;MAVDPNALSDVKQLRQLMKNAHERDREDLVLACQLRIAKLKGLEFSDVLEREFWQAVACAEEFKTIENGKTTRLSRTRQKYERVGAKQCLADWANDPKLTDGFRILIRAGHPEYTGEAVVVRHADLFDSATVEAAKAKLLANGANIGMFS
;
A
#
# COMPACT_ATOMS: atom_id res chain seq x y z
N MET A 1 -28.11 -1.09 9.60
CA MET A 1 -27.18 -2.08 9.02
C MET A 1 -25.88 -1.34 8.72
N ALA A 2 -24.74 -1.74 9.27
CA ALA A 2 -23.47 -1.10 8.93
C ALA A 2 -23.15 -1.43 7.46
N VAL A 3 -22.86 -0.41 6.65
CA VAL A 3 -22.45 -0.60 5.25
C VAL A 3 -21.06 -1.23 5.27
N ASP A 4 -20.91 -2.43 4.69
CA ASP A 4 -19.60 -3.06 4.50
C ASP A 4 -18.86 -2.37 3.33
N PRO A 5 -17.72 -1.69 3.57
CA PRO A 5 -16.95 -1.05 2.51
C PRO A 5 -16.52 -2.04 1.41
N ASN A 6 -16.29 -3.31 1.75
CA ASN A 6 -15.85 -4.31 0.77
C ASN A 6 -16.89 -4.63 -0.29
N ALA A 7 -18.17 -4.40 0.00
CA ALA A 7 -19.27 -4.56 -0.96
C ALA A 7 -19.37 -3.39 -1.96
N LEU A 8 -18.72 -2.25 -1.68
CA LEU A 8 -18.78 -1.06 -2.53
C LEU A 8 -17.73 -1.12 -3.63
N SER A 9 -18.12 -0.75 -4.86
CA SER A 9 -17.22 -0.57 -6.01
C SER A 9 -17.11 0.88 -6.46
N ASP A 10 -18.00 1.76 -6.01
CA ASP A 10 -17.93 3.20 -6.30
C ASP A 10 -17.05 3.92 -5.27
N VAL A 11 -15.94 4.47 -5.76
CA VAL A 11 -15.00 5.27 -4.96
C VAL A 11 -15.71 6.48 -4.33
N LYS A 12 -16.70 7.10 -4.98
CA LYS A 12 -17.43 8.23 -4.39
C LYS A 12 -18.24 7.80 -3.17
N GLN A 13 -18.90 6.65 -3.23
CA GLN A 13 -19.62 6.09 -2.08
C GLN A 13 -18.67 5.78 -0.93
N LEU A 14 -17.50 5.21 -1.23
CA LEU A 14 -16.45 4.95 -0.23
C LEU A 14 -15.94 6.24 0.42
N ARG A 15 -15.72 7.31 -0.36
CA ARG A 15 -15.31 8.62 0.19
C ARG A 15 -16.36 9.21 1.12
N GLN A 16 -17.64 9.12 0.73
CA GLN A 16 -18.73 9.61 1.56
C GLN A 16 -18.86 8.79 2.86
N LEU A 17 -18.75 7.47 2.77
CA LEU A 17 -18.78 6.59 3.94
C LEU A 17 -17.61 6.89 4.88
N MET A 18 -16.40 7.03 4.33
CA MET A 18 -15.19 7.36 5.08
C MET A 18 -15.32 8.71 5.81
N LYS A 19 -15.84 9.74 5.14
CA LYS A 19 -16.11 11.04 5.77
C LYS A 19 -17.11 10.89 6.94
N ASN A 20 -18.23 10.22 6.70
CA ASN A 20 -19.26 10.01 7.73
C ASN A 20 -18.76 9.19 8.92
N ALA A 21 -17.82 8.26 8.68
CA ALA A 21 -17.18 7.44 9.70
C ALA A 21 -16.21 8.26 10.55
N HIS A 22 -15.37 9.07 9.91
CA HIS A 22 -14.44 9.98 10.59
C HIS A 22 -15.20 10.99 11.46
N GLU A 23 -16.31 11.56 11.00
CA GLU A 23 -17.18 12.45 11.80
C GLU A 23 -17.84 11.77 13.02
N ARG A 24 -17.75 10.43 13.11
CA ARG A 24 -18.35 9.61 14.18
C ARG A 24 -17.30 8.80 14.94
N ASP A 25 -16.02 9.15 14.81
CA ASP A 25 -14.88 8.47 15.46
C ASP A 25 -14.84 6.94 15.17
N ARG A 26 -15.30 6.53 13.98
CA ARG A 26 -15.31 5.14 13.52
C ARG A 26 -14.07 4.81 12.69
N GLU A 27 -12.92 4.82 13.35
CA GLU A 27 -11.61 4.58 12.71
C GLU A 27 -11.50 3.22 12.01
N ASP A 28 -12.19 2.19 12.53
CA ASP A 28 -12.29 0.88 11.91
C ASP A 28 -12.89 0.96 10.49
N LEU A 29 -13.92 1.80 10.33
CA LEU A 29 -14.61 1.99 9.06
C LEU A 29 -13.85 2.93 8.14
N VAL A 30 -13.13 3.93 8.69
CA VAL A 30 -12.21 4.78 7.93
C VAL A 30 -11.15 3.90 7.28
N LEU A 31 -10.50 3.05 8.08
CA LEU A 31 -9.48 2.12 7.62
C LEU A 31 -10.01 1.19 6.53
N ALA A 32 -11.16 0.54 6.78
CA ALA A 32 -11.76 -0.36 5.80
C ALA A 32 -12.07 0.36 4.46
N CYS A 33 -12.48 1.63 4.49
CA CYS A 33 -12.65 2.43 3.28
C CYS A 33 -11.32 2.70 2.56
N GLN A 34 -10.27 3.08 3.29
CA GLN A 34 -8.94 3.34 2.70
C GLN A 34 -8.39 2.09 2.00
N LEU A 35 -8.44 0.94 2.68
CA LEU A 35 -7.99 -0.34 2.13
C LEU A 35 -8.80 -0.74 0.90
N ARG A 36 -10.12 -0.52 0.92
CA ARG A 36 -10.97 -0.80 -0.24
C ARG A 36 -10.65 0.10 -1.42
N ILE A 37 -10.46 1.41 -1.20
CA ILE A 37 -10.08 2.36 -2.26
C ILE A 37 -8.74 1.95 -2.88
N ALA A 38 -7.75 1.59 -2.05
CA ALA A 38 -6.46 1.10 -2.52
C ALA A 38 -6.59 -0.18 -3.36
N LYS A 39 -7.42 -1.13 -2.92
CA LYS A 39 -7.72 -2.36 -3.66
C LYS A 39 -8.37 -2.07 -5.01
N LEU A 40 -9.39 -1.21 -5.05
CA LEU A 40 -10.04 -0.82 -6.31
C LEU A 40 -9.06 -0.17 -7.28
N LYS A 41 -8.11 0.61 -6.78
CA LYS A 41 -7.07 1.23 -7.62
C LYS A 41 -6.18 0.19 -8.29
N GLY A 42 -5.80 -0.86 -7.59
CA GLY A 42 -5.04 -1.97 -8.17
C GLY A 42 -5.82 -2.76 -9.23
N LEU A 43 -7.14 -2.87 -9.10
CA LEU A 43 -7.98 -3.61 -10.05
C LEU A 43 -8.07 -2.97 -11.44
N GLU A 44 -7.59 -1.73 -11.61
CA GLU A 44 -7.39 -1.12 -12.95
C GLU A 44 -6.31 -1.85 -13.76
N PHE A 45 -5.47 -2.67 -13.12
CA PHE A 45 -4.35 -3.37 -13.74
C PHE A 45 -4.62 -4.88 -13.83
N SER A 46 -4.40 -5.43 -15.03
CA SER A 46 -4.55 -6.86 -15.31
C SER A 46 -3.35 -7.67 -14.79
N ASP A 47 -2.14 -7.14 -14.90
CA ASP A 47 -0.93 -7.72 -14.34
C ASP A 47 -0.97 -7.71 -12.81
N VAL A 48 -0.62 -8.84 -12.19
CA VAL A 48 -0.76 -9.02 -10.74
C VAL A 48 0.28 -8.19 -9.97
N LEU A 49 1.50 -8.07 -10.49
CA LEU A 49 2.55 -7.28 -9.85
C LEU A 49 2.22 -5.78 -9.92
N GLU A 50 1.76 -5.30 -11.08
CA GLU A 50 1.28 -3.93 -11.28
C GLU A 50 0.08 -3.60 -10.37
N ARG A 51 -0.87 -4.54 -10.25
CA ARG A 51 -2.01 -4.42 -9.33
C ARG A 51 -1.56 -4.23 -7.89
N GLU A 52 -0.69 -5.10 -7.40
CA GLU A 52 -0.22 -5.02 -6.01
C GLU A 52 0.66 -3.79 -5.76
N PHE A 53 1.49 -3.41 -6.74
CA PHE A 53 2.25 -2.18 -6.70
C PHE A 53 1.35 -0.96 -6.52
N TRP A 54 0.33 -0.81 -7.38
CA TRP A 54 -0.56 0.34 -7.31
C TRP A 54 -1.49 0.30 -6.09
N GLN A 55 -1.84 -0.89 -5.59
CA GLN A 55 -2.51 -1.04 -4.31
C GLN A 55 -1.65 -0.53 -3.16
N ALA A 56 -0.36 -0.92 -3.10
CA ALA A 56 0.58 -0.44 -2.08
C ALA A 56 0.73 1.09 -2.11
N VAL A 57 0.94 1.66 -3.30
CA VAL A 57 1.06 3.12 -3.50
C VAL A 57 -0.22 3.84 -3.08
N ALA A 58 -1.38 3.36 -3.53
CA ALA A 58 -2.67 3.95 -3.19
C ALA A 58 -2.92 3.88 -1.68
N CYS A 59 -2.63 2.74 -1.04
CA CYS A 59 -2.77 2.57 0.40
C CYS A 59 -1.96 3.63 1.17
N ALA A 60 -0.67 3.76 0.86
CA ALA A 60 0.17 4.79 1.48
C ALA A 60 -0.32 6.22 1.21
N GLU A 61 -0.86 6.51 0.03
CA GLU A 61 -1.46 7.81 -0.30
C GLU A 61 -2.75 8.07 0.50
N GLU A 62 -3.56 7.06 0.75
CA GLU A 62 -4.78 7.18 1.59
C GLU A 62 -4.44 7.51 3.04
N PHE A 63 -3.47 6.81 3.63
CA PHE A 63 -3.00 7.12 4.99
C PHE A 63 -2.41 8.53 5.07
N LYS A 64 -1.57 8.91 4.10
CA LYS A 64 -0.97 10.25 4.04
C LYS A 64 -2.02 11.34 3.82
N THR A 65 -3.10 11.04 3.11
CA THR A 65 -4.22 11.98 2.88
C THR A 65 -4.97 12.29 4.16
N ILE A 66 -5.23 11.28 5.00
CA ILE A 66 -5.84 11.47 6.31
C ILE A 66 -4.91 12.28 7.22
N GLU A 67 -3.63 11.90 7.32
CA GLU A 67 -2.63 12.61 8.15
C GLU A 67 -2.51 14.09 7.77
N ASN A 68 -2.54 14.42 6.47
CA ASN A 68 -2.39 15.79 5.99
C ASN A 68 -3.72 16.58 5.93
N GLY A 69 -4.87 15.94 6.14
CA GLY A 69 -6.19 16.55 5.95
C GLY A 69 -6.52 16.96 4.51
N LYS A 70 -5.71 16.53 3.53
CA LYS A 70 -5.88 16.85 2.11
C LYS A 70 -5.33 15.75 1.23
N THR A 71 -5.95 15.58 0.05
CA THR A 71 -5.52 14.59 -0.95
C THR A 71 -4.02 14.70 -1.22
N THR A 72 -3.30 13.63 -0.91
CA THR A 72 -1.85 13.59 -1.05
C THR A 72 -1.44 12.46 -1.98
N ARG A 73 -0.56 12.78 -2.95
CA ARG A 73 0.01 11.81 -3.88
C ARG A 73 1.50 11.65 -3.62
N LEU A 74 2.02 10.43 -3.79
CA LEU A 74 3.45 10.14 -3.72
C LEU A 74 4.09 10.44 -5.09
N SER A 75 4.16 11.71 -5.47
CA SER A 75 4.55 12.13 -6.83
C SER A 75 5.90 11.56 -7.28
N ARG A 76 6.90 11.50 -6.40
CA ARG A 76 8.21 10.89 -6.73
C ARG A 76 8.12 9.40 -7.03
N THR A 77 7.22 8.69 -6.37
CA THR A 77 6.97 7.26 -6.63
C THR A 77 6.32 7.07 -7.99
N ARG A 78 5.32 7.88 -8.32
CA ARG A 78 4.63 7.86 -9.62
C ARG A 78 5.58 8.20 -10.78
N GLN A 79 6.40 9.23 -10.63
CA GLN A 79 7.43 9.58 -11.62
C GLN A 79 8.46 8.47 -11.80
N LYS A 80 8.87 7.82 -10.70
CA LYS A 80 9.79 6.69 -10.78
C LYS A 80 9.15 5.53 -11.55
N TYR A 81 7.90 5.21 -11.25
CA TYR A 81 7.14 4.19 -11.95
C TYR A 81 7.07 4.46 -13.46
N GLU A 82 6.74 5.68 -13.88
CA GLU A 82 6.68 6.03 -15.31
C GLU A 82 8.02 5.79 -16.03
N ARG A 83 9.14 5.91 -15.30
CA ARG A 83 10.48 5.72 -15.84
C ARG A 83 10.93 4.25 -15.89
N VAL A 84 10.59 3.44 -14.88
CA VAL A 84 11.20 2.10 -14.71
C VAL A 84 10.21 0.96 -14.48
N GLY A 85 8.91 1.24 -14.37
CA GLY A 85 7.86 0.26 -14.10
C GLY A 85 7.84 -0.25 -12.65
N ALA A 86 6.82 -1.07 -12.33
CA ALA A 86 6.60 -1.57 -10.97
C ALA A 86 7.75 -2.44 -10.46
N LYS A 87 8.19 -3.42 -11.27
CA LYS A 87 9.21 -4.40 -10.88
C LYS A 87 10.52 -3.72 -10.43
N GLN A 88 11.04 -2.79 -11.23
CA GLN A 88 12.28 -2.09 -10.87
C GLN A 88 12.08 -1.15 -9.67
N CYS A 89 10.92 -0.51 -9.54
CA CYS A 89 10.63 0.30 -8.35
C CYS A 89 10.70 -0.54 -7.06
N LEU A 90 10.05 -1.72 -7.08
CA LEU A 90 10.02 -2.66 -5.95
C LEU A 90 11.42 -3.18 -5.61
N ALA A 91 12.20 -3.59 -6.63
CA ALA A 91 13.57 -4.04 -6.43
C ALA A 91 14.46 -2.95 -5.85
N ASP A 92 14.38 -1.72 -6.38
CA ASP A 92 15.13 -0.60 -5.84
C ASP A 92 14.73 -0.29 -4.39
N TRP A 93 13.43 -0.32 -4.07
CA TRP A 93 12.98 -0.06 -2.71
C TRP A 93 13.43 -1.12 -1.74
N ALA A 94 13.41 -2.40 -2.11
CA ALA A 94 13.94 -3.48 -1.28
C ALA A 94 15.44 -3.29 -0.99
N ASN A 95 16.23 -2.93 -2.01
CA ASN A 95 17.68 -2.83 -1.92
C ASN A 95 18.20 -1.50 -1.33
N ASP A 96 17.42 -0.41 -1.37
CA ASP A 96 17.85 0.88 -0.83
C ASP A 96 17.90 0.83 0.71
N PRO A 97 19.03 1.10 1.38
CA PRO A 97 19.08 1.15 2.84
C PRO A 97 18.17 2.23 3.44
N LYS A 98 17.79 3.26 2.66
CA LYS A 98 16.84 4.29 3.10
C LYS A 98 15.41 3.79 2.97
N LEU A 99 14.64 4.00 4.04
CA LEU A 99 13.20 3.74 4.01
C LEU A 99 12.50 4.76 3.11
N THR A 100 11.58 4.29 2.28
CA THR A 100 10.70 5.18 1.52
C THR A 100 9.66 5.83 2.43
N ASP A 101 9.08 6.96 2.02
CA ASP A 101 7.94 7.56 2.73
C ASP A 101 6.78 6.57 2.85
N GLY A 102 6.45 5.88 1.75
CA GLY A 102 5.36 4.90 1.72
C GLY A 102 5.58 3.76 2.71
N PHE A 103 6.81 3.24 2.78
CA PHE A 103 7.17 2.22 3.76
C PHE A 103 6.96 2.70 5.19
N ARG A 104 7.50 3.87 5.56
CA ARG A 104 7.35 4.44 6.90
C ARG A 104 5.88 4.64 7.29
N ILE A 105 5.08 5.16 6.35
CA ILE A 105 3.65 5.41 6.56
C ILE A 105 2.93 4.10 6.89
N LEU A 106 3.17 3.06 6.11
CA LEU A 106 2.48 1.78 6.24
C LEU A 106 2.92 1.01 7.48
N ILE A 107 4.23 1.00 7.81
CA ILE A 107 4.71 0.41 9.06
C ILE A 107 4.10 1.11 10.27
N ARG A 108 4.14 2.44 10.31
CA ARG A 108 3.56 3.23 11.42
C ARG A 108 2.05 3.03 11.54
N ALA A 109 1.37 2.81 10.42
CA ALA A 109 -0.06 2.52 10.39
C ALA A 109 -0.41 1.06 10.78
N GLY A 110 0.59 0.19 11.01
CA GLY A 110 0.36 -1.22 11.34
C GLY A 110 -0.02 -2.10 10.15
N HIS A 111 0.34 -1.67 8.93
CA HIS A 111 -0.03 -2.31 7.66
C HIS A 111 1.18 -2.74 6.81
N PRO A 112 2.12 -3.53 7.36
CA PRO A 112 3.30 -3.98 6.64
C PRO A 112 2.97 -4.80 5.38
N GLU A 113 1.82 -5.48 5.34
CA GLU A 113 1.34 -6.29 4.22
C GLU A 113 1.14 -5.48 2.92
N TYR A 114 0.93 -4.17 3.03
CA TYR A 114 0.77 -3.27 1.89
C TYR A 114 2.05 -2.55 1.49
N THR A 115 3.20 -2.88 2.10
CA THR A 115 4.50 -2.30 1.68
C THR A 115 4.99 -2.90 0.37
N GLY A 116 5.83 -2.17 -0.37
CA GLY A 116 6.46 -2.70 -1.57
C GLY A 116 7.35 -3.91 -1.29
N GLU A 117 8.01 -3.93 -0.15
CA GLU A 117 8.83 -5.03 0.34
C GLU A 117 7.98 -6.29 0.57
N ALA A 118 6.76 -6.16 1.12
CA ALA A 118 5.85 -7.29 1.23
C ALA A 118 5.38 -7.80 -0.13
N VAL A 119 5.21 -6.92 -1.13
CA VAL A 119 4.95 -7.32 -2.52
C VAL A 119 6.13 -8.13 -3.08
N VAL A 120 7.37 -7.69 -2.85
CA VAL A 120 8.57 -8.44 -3.28
C VAL A 120 8.60 -9.85 -2.67
N VAL A 121 8.28 -9.98 -1.38
CA VAL A 121 8.27 -11.28 -0.70
C VAL A 121 7.19 -12.20 -1.26
N ARG A 122 5.97 -11.70 -1.52
CA ARG A 122 4.87 -12.50 -2.10
C ARG A 122 5.14 -12.95 -3.53
N HIS A 123 5.86 -12.13 -4.29
CA HIS A 123 6.20 -12.37 -5.70
C HIS A 123 7.68 -12.75 -5.86
N ALA A 124 8.22 -13.50 -4.90
CA ALA A 124 9.65 -13.79 -4.80
C ALA A 124 10.25 -14.45 -6.06
N ASP A 125 9.44 -15.21 -6.81
CA ASP A 125 9.81 -15.85 -8.08
C ASP A 125 10.11 -14.83 -9.20
N LEU A 126 9.62 -13.60 -9.07
CA LEU A 126 9.88 -12.53 -10.02
C LEU A 126 11.19 -11.77 -9.74
N PHE A 127 11.81 -11.95 -8.57
CA PHE A 127 12.99 -11.18 -8.15
C PHE A 127 14.20 -12.09 -7.93
N ASP A 128 15.40 -11.52 -7.98
CA ASP A 128 16.59 -12.25 -7.56
C ASP A 128 16.57 -12.49 -6.04
N SER A 129 17.28 -13.52 -5.60
CA SER A 129 17.30 -13.93 -4.19
C SER A 129 17.84 -12.84 -3.27
N ALA A 130 18.79 -12.03 -3.71
CA ALA A 130 19.36 -10.96 -2.88
C ALA A 130 18.30 -9.87 -2.62
N THR A 131 17.53 -9.49 -3.64
CA THR A 131 16.42 -8.53 -3.53
C THR A 131 15.33 -9.05 -2.58
N VAL A 132 14.98 -10.33 -2.66
CA VAL A 132 14.00 -10.96 -1.76
C VAL A 132 14.50 -10.96 -0.31
N GLU A 133 15.75 -11.35 -0.08
CA GLU A 133 16.33 -11.36 1.27
C GLU A 133 16.47 -9.94 1.84
N ALA A 134 16.80 -8.94 1.01
CA ALA A 134 16.82 -7.54 1.42
C ALA A 134 15.42 -7.04 1.85
N ALA A 135 14.37 -7.40 1.11
CA ALA A 135 13.00 -7.07 1.46
C ALA A 135 12.59 -7.71 2.81
N LYS A 136 12.87 -9.00 2.99
CA LYS A 136 12.62 -9.73 4.24
C LYS A 136 13.35 -9.11 5.43
N ALA A 137 14.65 -8.85 5.27
CA ALA A 137 15.47 -8.24 6.33
C ALA A 137 14.93 -6.86 6.73
N LYS A 138 14.52 -6.05 5.75
CA LYS A 138 13.93 -4.73 6.01
C LYS A 138 12.61 -4.81 6.75
N LEU A 139 11.73 -5.74 6.38
CA LEU A 139 10.47 -5.99 7.06
C LEU A 139 10.71 -6.40 8.53
N LEU A 140 11.60 -7.37 8.78
CA LEU A 140 11.95 -7.82 10.13
C LEU A 140 12.55 -6.70 10.98
N ALA A 141 13.50 -5.94 10.42
CA ALA A 141 14.15 -4.84 11.11
C ALA A 141 13.17 -3.73 11.54
N ASN A 142 11.98 -3.68 10.92
CA ASN A 142 10.92 -2.72 11.21
C ASN A 142 9.69 -3.37 11.88
N GLY A 143 9.87 -4.56 12.48
CA GLY A 143 8.86 -5.21 13.31
C GLY A 143 7.74 -5.94 12.56
N ALA A 144 7.86 -6.13 11.24
CA ALA A 144 6.90 -6.90 10.46
C ALA A 144 7.17 -8.41 10.55
N ASN A 145 6.11 -9.21 10.73
CA ASN A 145 6.21 -10.66 10.71
C ASN A 145 6.11 -11.20 9.27
N ILE A 146 7.20 -11.75 8.74
CA ILE A 146 7.26 -12.25 7.36
C ILE A 146 6.35 -13.48 7.14
N GLY A 147 6.04 -14.26 8.19
CA GLY A 147 5.15 -15.42 8.08
C GLY A 147 3.73 -15.09 7.60
N MET A 148 3.38 -13.80 7.53
CA MET A 148 2.10 -13.31 6.99
C MET A 148 2.13 -13.05 5.48
N PHE A 149 3.29 -13.14 4.82
CA PHE A 149 3.48 -12.79 3.41
C PHE A 149 3.87 -13.99 2.53
N SER A 150 3.89 -15.19 3.12
CA SER A 150 4.26 -16.46 2.47
C SER A 150 3.05 -17.19 1.91
#